data_AF-A0A433U7H7-F1
#
_entry.id   AF-A0A433U7H7-F1
#
_cell.length_a   1.000
_cell.length_b   1.000
_cell.length_c   1.000
_cell.angle_alpha   90.00
_cell.angle_beta   90.00
_cell.angle_gamma   90.00
#
_symmetry.space_group_name_H-M   'P 1'
#
loop_
_entity.id
_entity.type
_entity.pdbx_description
1 polymer ?
#
loop_
_entity_poly.entity_id
_entity_poly.type
_entity_poly.pdbx_seq_one_letter_code
_entity_poly.pdbx_strand_id
1 'polypeptide(L)'
;MEKSCGCKGIRSCRLCEECETGPLHSDKENVTLSLYNFCLDCQRAWSTKNDMSCGFPSDSAVEKQRVDDRCAAETQEASRSCPNICDHTCQSPINFSGVSVIRNFVTKDEEAALCEAIYGTDFVNSQSGRRKQDFGPKVNFKRKKLKLAAFTGLPSYSRFLYDRMKQRTELSDFDPVELCNLEYCSERGAHIDPHFDDAWLWGERLVTLNLISDSTLSFTSDKLPSSEVRVPMPLLSLVIVEGAARHCWKHGISRGDITGRRLAMTFRELSDEFRSGGQKEDEGEQLLKLALTFEGIAVGGS
;
A
#
# COMPACT_ATOMS: atom_id res chain seq x y z
N MET A 1 -16.94 -13.59 25.84
CA MET A 1 -16.50 -14.12 24.54
C MET A 1 -15.22 -13.42 24.15
N GLU A 2 -14.12 -14.15 23.96
CA GLU A 2 -12.96 -13.61 23.24
C GLU A 2 -13.40 -13.13 21.85
N LYS A 3 -12.94 -11.95 21.44
CA LYS A 3 -13.26 -11.44 20.10
C LYS A 3 -12.54 -12.31 19.06
N SER A 4 -13.30 -12.93 18.16
CA SER A 4 -12.80 -13.74 17.03
C SER A 4 -12.16 -12.91 15.90
N CYS A 5 -11.97 -11.60 16.11
CA CYS A 5 -11.41 -10.68 15.13
C CYS A 5 -10.53 -9.59 15.78
N GLY A 6 -9.64 -8.99 14.98
CA GLY A 6 -8.75 -7.90 15.39
C GLY A 6 -9.33 -6.49 15.18
N CYS A 7 -10.61 -6.36 14.81
CA CYS A 7 -11.28 -5.09 14.52
C CYS A 7 -11.42 -4.20 15.75
N LYS A 8 -11.21 -2.88 15.58
CA LYS A 8 -11.25 -1.87 16.65
C LYS A 8 -11.86 -0.56 16.13
N GLY A 9 -12.57 0.16 16.99
CA GLY A 9 -13.18 1.45 16.66
C GLY A 9 -14.19 1.33 15.51
N ILE A 10 -14.07 2.19 14.51
CA ILE A 10 -14.95 2.21 13.33
C ILE A 10 -14.68 1.08 12.33
N ARG A 11 -13.61 0.31 12.51
CA ARG A 11 -13.23 -0.76 11.57
C ARG A 11 -14.05 -2.00 11.85
N SER A 12 -14.66 -2.57 10.83
CA SER A 12 -15.48 -3.78 10.87
C SER A 12 -15.00 -4.82 9.85
N CYS A 13 -15.32 -6.08 10.10
CA CYS A 13 -15.20 -7.16 9.12
C CYS A 13 -16.53 -7.89 9.03
N ARG A 14 -16.67 -8.84 8.11
CA ARG A 14 -17.94 -9.56 7.94
C ARG A 14 -18.41 -10.25 9.23
N LEU A 15 -17.49 -10.80 10.03
CA LEU A 15 -17.85 -11.36 11.34
C LEU A 15 -18.37 -10.31 12.33
N CYS A 16 -17.87 -9.06 12.30
CA CYS A 16 -18.38 -8.00 13.18
C CYS A 16 -19.81 -7.59 12.79
N GLU A 17 -20.06 -7.55 11.48
CA GLU A 17 -21.35 -7.18 10.88
C GLU A 17 -22.42 -8.23 11.22
N GLU A 18 -22.07 -9.52 11.12
CA GLU A 18 -22.97 -10.64 11.44
C GLU A 18 -23.27 -10.78 12.95
N CYS A 19 -22.37 -10.31 13.83
CA CYS A 19 -22.55 -10.43 15.28
C CYS A 19 -23.20 -9.20 15.96
N GLU A 20 -23.74 -8.24 15.20
CA GLU A 20 -24.33 -6.96 15.69
C GLU A 20 -23.42 -6.14 16.62
N THR A 21 -22.11 -6.39 16.63
CA THR A 21 -21.13 -5.66 17.47
C THR A 21 -20.35 -4.59 16.70
N GLY A 22 -20.65 -4.42 15.41
CA GLY A 22 -20.12 -3.35 14.58
C GLY A 22 -20.95 -2.07 14.68
N PRO A 23 -20.36 -0.88 14.50
CA PRO A 23 -21.16 0.30 14.21
C PRO A 23 -22.01 0.03 12.97
N LEU A 24 -23.30 0.38 13.02
CA LEU A 24 -24.14 0.48 11.82
C LEU A 24 -23.38 1.37 10.84
N HIS A 25 -23.00 0.83 9.68
CA HIS A 25 -22.45 1.65 8.61
C HIS A 25 -23.49 2.72 8.31
N SER A 26 -23.19 4.00 8.59
CA SER A 26 -23.99 5.09 8.07
C SER A 26 -23.93 4.95 6.56
N ASP A 27 -25.10 4.92 5.91
CA ASP A 27 -25.20 5.08 4.46
C ASP A 27 -24.37 6.30 4.10
N LYS A 28 -23.19 6.06 3.51
CA LYS A 28 -22.44 7.15 2.89
C LYS A 28 -23.36 7.64 1.79
N GLU A 29 -23.66 8.94 1.79
CA GLU A 29 -24.35 9.58 0.68
C GLU A 29 -23.76 9.04 -0.62
N ASN A 30 -24.63 8.71 -1.59
CA ASN A 30 -24.23 8.26 -2.93
C ASN A 30 -23.45 9.38 -3.63
N VAL A 31 -22.19 9.57 -3.24
CA VAL A 31 -21.25 10.44 -3.94
C VAL A 31 -20.81 9.66 -5.16
N THR A 32 -21.20 10.15 -6.33
CA THR A 32 -20.69 9.64 -7.60
C THR A 32 -19.17 9.82 -7.63
N LEU A 33 -18.43 8.72 -7.53
CA LEU A 33 -16.97 8.71 -7.62
C LEU A 33 -16.54 8.68 -9.09
N SER A 34 -15.72 9.64 -9.49
CA SER A 34 -14.99 9.59 -10.76
C SER A 34 -13.87 8.55 -10.64
N LEU A 35 -14.01 7.45 -11.37
CA LEU A 35 -13.05 6.35 -11.36
C LEU A 35 -12.03 6.51 -12.48
N TYR A 36 -10.75 6.39 -12.11
CA TYR A 36 -9.62 6.39 -13.02
C TYR A 36 -8.87 5.06 -12.92
N ASN A 37 -8.63 4.39 -14.05
CA ASN A 37 -7.87 3.15 -14.09
C ASN A 37 -6.43 3.43 -14.50
N PHE A 38 -5.47 2.95 -13.70
CA PHE A 38 -4.06 3.04 -14.02
C PHE A 38 -3.67 1.99 -15.07
N CYS A 39 -3.10 2.46 -16.17
CA CYS A 39 -2.59 1.63 -17.25
C CYS A 39 -1.13 1.25 -16.96
N LEU A 40 -0.85 -0.05 -16.88
CA LEU A 40 0.49 -0.56 -16.62
C LEU A 40 1.48 -0.33 -17.77
N ASP A 41 0.98 -0.14 -18.99
CA ASP A 41 1.84 0.02 -20.16
C ASP A 41 2.29 1.46 -20.35
N CYS A 42 1.41 2.44 -20.14
CA CYS A 42 1.75 3.86 -20.24
C CYS A 42 2.00 4.56 -18.90
N GLN A 43 1.81 3.86 -17.79
CA GLN A 43 1.98 4.35 -16.41
C GLN A 43 1.19 5.62 -16.10
N ARG A 44 -0.07 5.67 -16.56
CA ARG A 44 -0.97 6.83 -16.37
C ARG A 44 -2.37 6.35 -16.01
N ALA A 45 -3.10 7.17 -15.26
CA ALA A 45 -4.47 6.89 -14.83
C ALA A 45 -5.48 7.61 -15.73
N TRP A 46 -6.47 6.87 -16.24
CA TRP A 46 -7.43 7.33 -17.24
C TRP A 46 -8.87 7.13 -16.78
N SER A 47 -9.75 8.08 -17.07
CA SER A 47 -11.16 8.00 -16.69
C SER A 47 -11.87 6.77 -17.29
N THR A 48 -12.81 6.18 -16.57
CA THR A 48 -13.64 5.07 -17.08
C THR A 48 -14.72 5.59 -18.06
N LYS A 49 -15.08 4.80 -19.09
CA LYS A 49 -15.97 5.19 -20.22
C LYS A 49 -17.44 5.54 -19.83
N ASN A 50 -17.78 5.69 -18.54
CA ASN A 50 -19.13 6.03 -18.09
C ASN A 50 -19.46 7.53 -18.07
N ASP A 51 -18.48 8.42 -18.28
CA ASP A 51 -18.78 9.83 -18.54
C ASP A 51 -19.14 10.04 -20.03
N MET A 52 -20.32 9.56 -20.43
CA MET A 52 -20.98 9.92 -21.70
C MET A 52 -21.48 11.37 -21.74
N SER A 53 -20.91 12.26 -20.93
CA SER A 53 -20.99 13.70 -21.16
C SER A 53 -19.59 14.24 -21.42
N CYS A 54 -19.23 14.31 -22.70
CA CYS A 54 -18.37 15.38 -23.20
C CYS A 54 -19.11 16.73 -23.00
N GLY A 55 -19.24 17.13 -21.74
CA GLY A 55 -19.82 18.38 -21.28
C GLY A 55 -18.76 19.08 -20.45
N PHE A 56 -18.17 20.12 -21.03
CA PHE A 56 -17.16 20.96 -20.40
C PHE A 56 -17.68 21.58 -19.10
N PRO A 57 -16.98 21.45 -17.96
CA PRO A 57 -17.14 22.42 -16.88
C PRO A 57 -16.40 23.68 -17.30
N SER A 58 -17.14 24.77 -17.45
CA SER A 58 -16.59 26.12 -17.61
C SER A 58 -15.76 26.50 -16.39
N ASP A 59 -14.63 27.17 -16.64
CA ASP A 59 -13.75 27.81 -15.67
C ASP A 59 -14.49 28.36 -14.45
N SER A 60 -14.19 27.83 -13.27
CA SER A 60 -14.43 28.53 -12.01
C SER A 60 -13.25 28.33 -11.08
N ALA A 61 -12.91 29.44 -10.42
CA ALA A 61 -11.59 29.76 -9.93
C ALA A 61 -11.11 28.83 -8.81
N VAL A 62 -9.88 28.32 -8.96
CA VAL A 62 -9.14 27.66 -7.87
C VAL A 62 -8.58 28.76 -6.96
N GLU A 63 -9.14 28.86 -5.77
CA GLU A 63 -8.68 29.74 -4.70
C GLU A 63 -7.32 29.22 -4.16
N LYS A 64 -6.29 30.08 -4.14
CA LYS A 64 -4.93 29.71 -3.72
C LYS A 64 -4.86 29.51 -2.21
N GLN A 65 -5.10 28.28 -1.75
CA GLN A 65 -4.69 27.85 -0.41
C GLN A 65 -3.18 27.56 -0.37
N ARG A 66 -2.54 27.92 0.75
CA ARG A 66 -1.10 27.70 1.01
C ARG A 66 -0.78 26.20 0.89
N VAL A 67 0.11 25.88 -0.05
CA VAL A 67 0.46 24.52 -0.45
C VAL A 67 1.60 24.00 0.42
N ASP A 68 1.51 22.77 0.90
CA ASP A 68 2.68 22.02 1.41
C ASP A 68 3.52 21.60 0.19
N ASP A 69 4.78 22.02 0.12
CA ASP A 69 5.62 21.99 -1.10
C ASP A 69 5.70 20.59 -1.74
N ARG A 70 5.54 19.52 -0.95
CA ARG A 70 5.56 18.12 -1.41
C ARG A 70 4.40 17.74 -2.32
N CYS A 71 3.29 18.48 -2.27
CA CYS A 71 2.12 18.22 -3.10
C CYS A 71 1.84 19.34 -4.12
N ALA A 72 2.81 20.23 -4.38
CA ALA A 72 2.68 21.33 -5.34
C ALA A 72 2.68 20.89 -6.81
N ALA A 73 3.12 19.65 -7.10
CA ALA A 73 3.18 19.09 -8.46
C ALA A 73 1.81 18.70 -9.04
N GLU A 74 0.72 18.77 -8.27
CA GLU A 74 -0.61 18.27 -8.68
C GLU A 74 -1.41 19.25 -9.56
N THR A 75 -0.97 20.51 -9.72
CA THR A 75 -1.72 21.54 -10.46
C THR A 75 -1.40 21.64 -11.96
N GLN A 76 -0.54 20.77 -12.49
CA GLN A 76 -0.22 20.74 -13.92
C GLN A 76 -1.17 19.82 -14.69
N GLU A 77 -1.65 20.27 -15.86
CA GLU A 77 -2.52 19.48 -16.75
C GLU A 77 -1.79 18.22 -17.23
N ALA A 78 -2.41 17.05 -17.06
CA ALA A 78 -1.88 15.81 -17.59
C ALA A 78 -1.98 15.79 -19.14
N SER A 79 -0.86 15.57 -19.84
CA SER A 79 -0.84 15.45 -21.32
C SER A 79 -1.88 14.44 -21.81
N ARG A 80 -2.68 14.81 -22.83
CA ARG A 80 -3.84 14.04 -23.32
C ARG A 80 -3.49 12.93 -24.33
N SER A 81 -2.25 12.82 -24.77
CA SER A 81 -1.81 11.77 -25.69
C SER A 81 -1.17 10.59 -24.92
N CYS A 82 -1.63 9.38 -25.21
CA CYS A 82 -0.94 8.16 -24.79
C CYS A 82 0.15 7.84 -25.83
N PRO A 83 1.44 7.77 -25.45
CA PRO A 83 2.52 7.44 -26.40
C PRO A 83 2.53 5.96 -26.81
N ASN A 84 1.74 5.12 -26.13
CA ASN A 84 1.67 3.67 -26.35
C ASN A 84 0.35 3.28 -27.05
N ILE A 85 0.35 2.12 -27.71
CA ILE A 85 -0.86 1.52 -28.32
C ILE A 85 -1.78 1.01 -27.20
N CYS A 86 -2.52 1.91 -26.57
CA CYS A 86 -3.48 1.62 -25.52
C CYS A 86 -4.88 2.10 -25.93
N ASP A 87 -5.93 1.35 -25.61
CA ASP A 87 -7.34 1.72 -25.89
C ASP A 87 -7.87 2.74 -24.86
N HIS A 88 -7.23 3.92 -24.82
CA HIS A 88 -7.62 5.05 -23.95
C HIS A 88 -7.96 6.32 -24.75
N THR A 89 -8.10 6.21 -26.08
CA THR A 89 -8.15 7.34 -27.04
C THR A 89 -9.28 8.36 -26.86
N CYS A 90 -10.18 8.16 -25.90
CA CYS A 90 -11.27 9.09 -25.57
C CYS A 90 -11.40 9.39 -24.06
N GLN A 91 -10.38 9.08 -23.25
CA GLN A 91 -10.41 9.25 -21.79
C GLN A 91 -9.55 10.44 -21.38
N SER A 92 -9.99 11.18 -20.36
CA SER A 92 -9.18 12.26 -19.78
C SER A 92 -8.30 11.67 -18.67
N PRO A 93 -6.98 11.93 -18.69
CA PRO A 93 -6.10 11.46 -17.64
C PRO A 93 -6.22 12.33 -16.39
N ILE A 94 -5.94 11.74 -15.23
CA ILE A 94 -5.72 12.45 -13.98
C ILE A 94 -4.22 12.57 -13.71
N ASN A 95 -3.78 13.66 -13.09
CA ASN A 95 -2.40 13.81 -12.64
C ASN A 95 -2.16 12.87 -11.46
N PHE A 96 -1.55 11.72 -11.74
CA PHE A 96 -1.24 10.67 -10.79
C PHE A 96 0.10 10.05 -11.18
N SER A 97 1.06 10.05 -10.26
CA SER A 97 2.42 9.58 -10.47
C SER A 97 3.00 9.00 -9.18
N GLY A 98 4.16 8.34 -9.28
CA GLY A 98 4.82 7.71 -8.13
C GLY A 98 4.31 6.29 -7.84
N VAL A 99 3.77 5.59 -8.85
CA VAL A 99 3.47 4.16 -8.74
C VAL A 99 4.09 3.41 -9.91
N SER A 100 4.81 2.33 -9.59
CA SER A 100 5.35 1.38 -10.56
C SER A 100 4.88 -0.03 -10.24
N VAL A 101 4.56 -0.83 -11.26
CA VAL A 101 4.15 -2.22 -11.11
C VAL A 101 5.02 -3.11 -12.00
N ILE A 102 5.83 -3.96 -11.37
CA ILE A 102 6.67 -4.94 -12.03
C ILE A 102 5.93 -6.28 -12.06
N ARG A 103 5.46 -6.67 -13.23
CA ARG A 103 4.75 -7.95 -13.45
C ARG A 103 5.73 -9.13 -13.34
N ASN A 104 5.24 -10.27 -12.84
CA ASN A 104 6.00 -11.52 -12.74
C ASN A 104 7.36 -11.33 -12.04
N PHE A 105 7.39 -10.53 -10.96
CA PHE A 105 8.60 -10.29 -10.19
C PHE A 105 9.11 -11.56 -9.48
N VAL A 106 8.18 -12.47 -9.16
CA VAL A 106 8.48 -13.83 -8.70
C VAL A 106 7.83 -14.85 -9.64
N THR A 107 8.38 -16.07 -9.65
CA THR A 107 7.78 -17.20 -10.37
C THR A 107 6.71 -17.89 -9.53
N LYS A 108 5.96 -18.83 -10.14
CA LYS A 108 4.99 -19.66 -9.41
C LYS A 108 5.64 -20.58 -8.38
N ASP A 109 6.83 -21.10 -8.67
CA ASP A 109 7.57 -21.95 -7.73
C ASP A 109 8.09 -21.13 -6.54
N GLU A 110 8.55 -19.91 -6.79
CA GLU A 110 8.94 -18.97 -5.74
C GLU A 110 7.74 -18.54 -4.88
N GLU A 111 6.58 -18.28 -5.49
CA GLU A 111 5.33 -18.04 -4.77
C GLU A 111 4.96 -19.22 -3.87
N ALA A 112 5.09 -20.46 -4.37
CA ALA A 112 4.82 -21.66 -3.58
C ALA A 112 5.76 -21.78 -2.37
N ALA A 113 7.07 -21.59 -2.57
CA ALA A 113 8.06 -21.62 -1.50
C ALA A 113 7.86 -20.50 -0.47
N LEU A 114 7.53 -19.29 -0.92
CA LEU A 114 7.17 -18.17 -0.04
C LEU A 114 5.92 -18.49 0.77
N CYS A 115 4.87 -19.02 0.13
CA CYS A 115 3.64 -19.39 0.83
C CYS A 115 3.91 -20.48 1.88
N GLU A 116 4.67 -21.52 1.56
CA GLU A 116 5.04 -22.57 2.51
C GLU A 116 5.74 -21.98 3.75
N ALA A 117 6.75 -21.13 3.55
CA ALA A 117 7.48 -20.50 4.64
C ALA A 117 6.60 -19.55 5.48
N ILE A 118 5.77 -18.73 4.83
CA ILE A 118 4.88 -17.76 5.47
C ILE A 118 3.80 -18.47 6.28
N TYR A 119 3.15 -19.50 5.72
CA TYR A 119 2.11 -20.26 6.42
C TYR A 119 2.66 -21.20 7.51
N GLY A 120 3.97 -21.46 7.51
CA GLY A 120 4.65 -22.14 8.62
C GLY A 120 4.80 -21.28 9.89
N THR A 121 4.49 -19.98 9.82
CA THR A 121 4.49 -19.07 10.97
C THR A 121 3.06 -18.66 11.34
N ASP A 122 2.76 -18.55 12.63
CA ASP A 122 1.42 -18.18 13.07
C ASP A 122 1.04 -16.75 12.66
N PHE A 123 -0.21 -16.62 12.21
CA PHE A 123 -0.83 -15.35 11.87
C PHE A 123 -1.59 -14.78 13.07
N VAL A 124 -1.47 -13.47 13.30
CA VAL A 124 -2.28 -12.76 14.28
C VAL A 124 -3.46 -12.06 13.59
N ASN A 125 -4.64 -12.09 14.21
CA ASN A 125 -5.79 -11.35 13.72
C ASN A 125 -5.49 -9.85 13.64
N SER A 126 -5.80 -9.24 12.49
CA SER A 126 -5.65 -7.81 12.23
C SER A 126 -7.01 -7.15 12.02
N GLN A 127 -7.01 -5.83 11.84
CA GLN A 127 -8.23 -5.07 11.60
C GLN A 127 -8.86 -5.43 10.26
N SER A 128 -10.15 -5.15 10.15
CA SER A 128 -10.98 -5.33 8.94
C SER A 128 -10.81 -6.70 8.28
N GLY A 129 -10.82 -7.78 9.07
CA GLY A 129 -10.89 -9.15 8.57
C GLY A 129 -9.57 -9.72 8.04
N ARG A 130 -8.48 -8.97 8.15
CA ARG A 130 -7.14 -9.39 7.74
C ARG A 130 -6.46 -10.21 8.83
N ARG A 131 -5.40 -10.93 8.45
CA ARG A 131 -4.42 -11.49 9.36
C ARG A 131 -3.03 -10.96 9.02
N LYS A 132 -2.11 -10.95 9.98
CA LYS A 132 -0.77 -10.41 9.75
C LYS A 132 0.35 -11.16 10.45
N GLN A 133 1.56 -10.98 9.91
CA GLN A 133 2.84 -11.26 10.56
C GLN A 133 3.72 -10.02 10.38
N ASP A 134 4.26 -9.49 11.47
CA ASP A 134 5.10 -8.29 11.44
C ASP A 134 6.56 -8.67 11.72
N PHE A 135 7.49 -8.25 10.88
CA PHE A 135 8.93 -8.39 11.07
C PHE A 135 9.54 -6.99 11.05
N GLY A 136 9.63 -6.36 12.21
CA GLY A 136 10.10 -4.98 12.32
C GLY A 136 10.15 -4.50 13.76
N PRO A 137 10.64 -3.27 14.00
CA PRO A 137 10.66 -2.69 15.33
C PRO A 137 9.25 -2.54 15.91
N LYS A 138 9.15 -2.59 17.25
CA LYS A 138 7.92 -2.16 17.93
C LYS A 138 7.89 -0.64 18.00
N VAL A 139 6.87 -0.04 17.41
CA VAL A 139 6.76 1.41 17.24
C VAL A 139 5.58 1.98 18.03
N ASN A 140 5.78 3.14 18.66
CA ASN A 140 4.71 4.02 19.11
C ASN A 140 4.78 5.32 18.31
N PHE A 141 4.00 5.40 17.24
CA PHE A 141 3.97 6.53 16.31
C PHE A 141 3.57 7.84 17.00
N LYS A 142 2.54 7.82 17.86
CA LYS A 142 2.07 9.01 18.59
C LYS A 142 3.16 9.65 19.46
N ARG A 143 4.01 8.82 20.06
CA ARG A 143 5.10 9.27 20.94
C ARG A 143 6.45 9.33 20.24
N LYS A 144 6.50 9.05 18.93
CA LYS A 144 7.74 8.91 18.17
C LYS A 144 8.80 8.08 18.90
N LYS A 145 8.41 6.89 19.37
CA LYS A 145 9.27 6.00 20.17
C LYS A 145 9.43 4.62 19.53
N LEU A 146 10.69 4.19 19.39
CA LEU A 146 11.07 2.85 18.92
C LEU A 146 11.48 1.95 20.09
N LYS A 147 11.21 0.65 19.95
CA LYS A 147 11.70 -0.41 20.83
C LYS A 147 12.27 -1.55 19.97
N LEU A 148 13.57 -1.76 20.08
CA LEU A 148 14.32 -2.74 19.29
C LEU A 148 14.25 -4.17 19.86
N ALA A 149 14.00 -4.33 21.16
CA ALA A 149 14.20 -5.59 21.89
C ALA A 149 13.40 -6.82 21.38
N ALA A 150 12.40 -6.62 20.52
CA ALA A 150 11.59 -7.72 19.97
C ALA A 150 11.86 -7.98 18.47
N PHE A 151 12.62 -7.11 17.80
CA PHE A 151 12.98 -7.29 16.40
C PHE A 151 14.27 -8.11 16.35
N THR A 152 14.33 -9.14 15.50
CA THR A 152 15.51 -10.02 15.35
C THR A 152 16.03 -10.07 13.92
N GLY A 153 15.45 -9.25 13.03
CA GLY A 153 15.80 -9.19 11.62
C GLY A 153 14.59 -9.44 10.72
N LEU A 154 14.81 -9.35 9.40
CA LEU A 154 13.85 -9.82 8.40
C LEU A 154 13.89 -11.36 8.32
N PRO A 155 12.85 -12.05 7.82
CA PRO A 155 12.87 -13.50 7.74
C PRO A 155 13.79 -14.01 6.62
N SER A 156 14.37 -15.20 6.78
CA SER A 156 15.31 -15.78 5.81
C SER A 156 14.72 -15.95 4.40
N TYR A 157 13.43 -16.31 4.32
CA TYR A 157 12.74 -16.45 3.03
C TYR A 157 12.61 -15.15 2.24
N SER A 158 12.80 -13.96 2.85
CA SER A 158 12.75 -12.69 2.12
C SER A 158 14.11 -12.25 1.56
N ARG A 159 15.21 -12.95 1.85
CA ARG A 159 16.56 -12.56 1.41
C ARG A 159 16.70 -12.50 -0.11
N PHE A 160 16.22 -13.52 -0.82
CA PHE A 160 16.32 -13.53 -2.29
C PHE A 160 15.50 -12.42 -2.94
N LEU A 161 14.39 -12.01 -2.32
CA LEU A 161 13.59 -10.87 -2.78
C LEU A 161 14.39 -9.57 -2.62
N TYR A 162 15.06 -9.38 -1.48
CA TYR A 162 15.96 -8.25 -1.26
C TYR A 162 17.05 -8.21 -2.34
N ASP A 163 17.78 -9.30 -2.55
CA ASP A 163 18.85 -9.36 -3.55
C ASP A 163 18.34 -9.02 -4.96
N ARG A 164 17.14 -9.50 -5.32
CA ARG A 164 16.50 -9.18 -6.60
C ARG A 164 16.04 -7.73 -6.68
N MET A 165 15.52 -7.15 -5.60
CA MET A 165 15.15 -5.73 -5.54
C MET A 165 16.39 -4.85 -5.76
N LYS A 166 17.54 -5.19 -5.18
CA LYS A 166 18.80 -4.43 -5.36
C LYS A 166 19.32 -4.42 -6.79
N GLN A 167 18.91 -5.38 -7.63
CA GLN A 167 19.24 -5.42 -9.06
C GLN A 167 18.38 -4.48 -9.91
N ARG A 168 17.33 -3.89 -9.34
CA ARG A 168 16.45 -2.92 -10.01
C ARG A 168 16.99 -1.52 -9.79
N THR A 169 17.07 -0.72 -10.86
CA THR A 169 17.53 0.68 -10.77
C THR A 169 16.72 1.47 -9.75
N GLU A 170 15.41 1.25 -9.72
CA GLU A 170 14.43 1.94 -8.87
C GLU A 170 14.58 1.59 -7.37
N LEU A 171 15.21 0.46 -7.04
CA LEU A 171 15.34 -0.08 -5.68
C LEU A 171 16.81 -0.38 -5.30
N SER A 172 17.77 0.10 -6.08
CA SER A 172 19.20 -0.21 -5.87
C SER A 172 19.74 0.30 -4.52
N ASP A 173 19.17 1.37 -3.99
CA ASP A 173 19.45 1.99 -2.69
C ASP A 173 18.32 1.77 -1.66
N PHE A 174 17.40 0.85 -1.94
CA PHE A 174 16.32 0.48 -1.03
C PHE A 174 16.81 -0.59 -0.04
N ASP A 175 16.88 -0.23 1.24
CA ASP A 175 17.23 -1.14 2.33
C ASP A 175 16.08 -1.22 3.35
N PRO A 176 15.30 -2.32 3.35
CA PRO A 176 14.14 -2.43 4.22
C PRO A 176 14.53 -2.75 5.66
N VAL A 177 13.79 -2.17 6.61
CA VAL A 177 13.89 -2.45 8.05
C VAL A 177 12.63 -3.10 8.62
N GLU A 178 11.59 -3.21 7.79
CA GLU A 178 10.33 -3.83 8.15
C GLU A 178 9.78 -4.62 6.97
N LEU A 179 9.17 -5.76 7.32
CA LEU A 179 8.34 -6.57 6.44
C LEU A 179 7.03 -6.89 7.17
N CYS A 180 5.90 -6.58 6.55
CA CYS A 180 4.57 -7.00 7.00
C CYS A 180 3.97 -7.96 5.98
N ASN A 181 3.69 -9.19 6.41
CA ASN A 181 2.85 -10.08 5.62
C ASN A 181 1.40 -9.86 6.01
N LEU A 182 0.55 -9.53 5.05
CA LEU A 182 -0.89 -9.36 5.23
C LEU A 182 -1.66 -10.37 4.41
N GLU A 183 -2.47 -11.18 5.08
CA GLU A 183 -3.41 -12.07 4.43
C GLU A 183 -4.82 -11.45 4.45
N TYR A 184 -5.44 -11.45 3.28
CA TYR A 184 -6.81 -11.05 3.05
C TYR A 184 -7.63 -12.28 2.68
N CYS A 185 -8.88 -12.31 3.15
CA CYS A 185 -9.85 -13.35 2.82
C CYS A 185 -11.21 -12.71 2.50
N SER A 186 -11.75 -13.02 1.33
CA SER A 186 -13.05 -12.53 0.88
C SER A 186 -14.19 -12.94 1.81
N GLU A 187 -14.15 -14.13 2.40
CA GLU A 187 -15.14 -14.63 3.38
C GLU A 187 -15.21 -13.76 4.63
N ARG A 188 -14.05 -13.24 5.09
CA ARG A 188 -13.95 -12.31 6.22
C ARG A 188 -14.35 -10.88 5.87
N GLY A 189 -14.64 -10.59 4.60
CA GLY A 189 -14.82 -9.23 4.11
C GLY A 189 -13.53 -8.40 4.25
N ALA A 190 -12.37 -9.05 4.08
CA ALA A 190 -11.09 -8.41 4.26
C ALA A 190 -10.93 -7.24 3.28
N HIS A 191 -10.49 -6.09 3.79
CA HIS A 191 -10.21 -4.88 3.03
C HIS A 191 -9.17 -4.07 3.81
N ILE A 192 -8.65 -2.98 3.28
CA ILE A 192 -7.93 -1.98 4.10
C ILE A 192 -8.41 -0.60 3.68
N ASP A 193 -8.85 0.18 4.66
CA ASP A 193 -9.38 1.51 4.38
C ASP A 193 -8.29 2.47 3.88
N PRO A 194 -8.67 3.51 3.12
CA PRO A 194 -7.75 4.55 2.68
C PRO A 194 -6.96 5.15 3.87
N HIS A 195 -5.63 5.13 3.76
CA HIS A 195 -4.72 5.65 4.79
C HIS A 195 -3.39 6.12 4.19
N PHE A 196 -2.61 6.81 5.01
CA PHE A 196 -1.19 7.03 4.78
C PHE A 196 -0.38 6.12 5.70
N ASP A 197 0.76 5.63 5.21
CA ASP A 197 1.78 5.08 6.07
C ASP A 197 2.49 6.19 6.83
N ASP A 198 2.88 5.90 8.07
CA ASP A 198 3.50 6.88 8.96
C ASP A 198 4.83 7.39 8.41
N ALA A 199 4.88 8.67 8.07
CA ALA A 199 6.05 9.31 7.44
C ALA A 199 7.14 9.71 8.44
N TRP A 200 6.95 9.52 9.75
CA TRP A 200 8.03 9.75 10.70
C TRP A 200 9.04 8.62 10.64
N LEU A 201 8.59 7.36 10.58
CA LEU A 201 9.50 6.22 10.56
C LEU A 201 9.75 5.68 9.15
N TRP A 202 8.73 5.64 8.30
CA TRP A 202 8.82 5.02 6.99
C TRP A 202 9.18 6.05 5.93
N GLY A 203 10.22 5.72 5.16
CA GLY A 203 10.79 6.58 4.14
C GLY A 203 9.97 6.65 2.86
N GLU A 204 10.69 6.93 1.78
CA GLU A 204 10.13 7.31 0.49
C GLU A 204 9.35 6.18 -0.17
N ARG A 205 9.94 4.99 -0.25
CA ARG A 205 9.35 3.85 -0.98
C ARG A 205 8.62 2.90 -0.05
N LEU A 206 7.39 2.57 -0.44
CA LEU A 206 6.65 1.41 0.06
C LEU A 206 6.63 0.35 -1.04
N VAL A 207 7.18 -0.83 -0.75
CA VAL A 207 7.33 -1.88 -1.76
C VAL A 207 6.49 -3.09 -1.36
N THR A 208 5.53 -3.49 -2.20
CA THR A 208 4.61 -4.59 -1.89
C THR A 208 4.67 -5.68 -2.96
N LEU A 209 5.02 -6.90 -2.55
CA LEU A 209 4.86 -8.10 -3.39
C LEU A 209 3.43 -8.64 -3.26
N ASN A 210 2.75 -8.82 -4.38
CA ASN A 210 1.38 -9.33 -4.45
C ASN A 210 1.37 -10.82 -4.84
N LEU A 211 0.75 -11.66 -4.01
CA LEU A 211 0.75 -13.12 -4.15
C LEU A 211 -0.68 -13.70 -4.05
N ILE A 212 -0.82 -14.94 -4.50
CA ILE A 212 -2.02 -15.80 -4.50
C ILE A 212 -3.10 -15.35 -5.49
N SER A 213 -3.51 -14.09 -5.48
CA SER A 213 -4.54 -13.57 -6.37
C SER A 213 -4.27 -12.15 -6.85
N ASP A 214 -4.91 -11.79 -7.95
CA ASP A 214 -4.99 -10.39 -8.40
C ASP A 214 -5.76 -9.55 -7.37
N SER A 215 -5.52 -8.24 -7.38
CA SER A 215 -6.29 -7.25 -6.62
C SER A 215 -6.12 -5.86 -7.24
N THR A 216 -6.65 -4.84 -6.55
CA THR A 216 -6.57 -3.43 -6.95
C THR A 216 -6.19 -2.59 -5.75
N LEU A 217 -5.14 -1.78 -5.88
CA LEU A 217 -4.79 -0.74 -4.91
C LEU A 217 -5.54 0.54 -5.30
N SER A 218 -6.41 1.02 -4.42
CA SER A 218 -7.12 2.29 -4.63
C SER A 218 -6.34 3.45 -4.01
N PHE A 219 -6.38 4.59 -4.67
CA PHE A 219 -5.78 5.83 -4.22
C PHE A 219 -6.84 6.93 -4.23
N THR A 220 -6.94 7.64 -3.11
CA THR A 220 -7.87 8.77 -2.92
C THR A 220 -7.10 9.97 -2.37
N SER A 221 -7.50 11.18 -2.75
CA SER A 221 -6.87 12.42 -2.26
C SER A 221 -7.91 13.32 -1.63
N ASP A 222 -7.58 13.91 -0.47
CA ASP A 222 -8.46 14.89 0.19
C ASP A 222 -8.63 16.16 -0.66
N LYS A 223 -7.70 16.42 -1.58
CA LYS A 223 -7.78 17.53 -2.53
C LYS A 223 -8.71 17.25 -3.72
N LEU A 224 -8.97 15.96 -4.00
CA LEU A 224 -9.85 15.49 -5.07
C LEU A 224 -10.88 14.52 -4.47
N PRO A 225 -11.78 15.00 -3.59
CA PRO A 225 -12.59 14.17 -2.69
C PRO A 225 -13.60 13.24 -3.39
N SER A 226 -13.77 13.37 -4.71
CA SER A 226 -14.67 12.53 -5.53
C SER A 226 -13.92 11.74 -6.61
N SER A 227 -12.60 11.61 -6.51
CA SER A 227 -11.78 10.85 -7.47
C SER A 227 -11.10 9.67 -6.80
N GLU A 228 -11.15 8.51 -7.45
CA GLU A 228 -10.41 7.32 -7.05
C GLU A 228 -9.57 6.83 -8.23
N VAL A 229 -8.27 6.68 -8.00
CA VAL A 229 -7.36 6.01 -8.94
C VAL A 229 -7.24 4.55 -8.53
N ARG A 230 -7.44 3.64 -9.48
CA ARG A 230 -7.41 2.19 -9.31
C ARG A 230 -6.20 1.62 -10.01
N VAL A 231 -5.23 1.15 -9.23
CA VAL A 231 -3.99 0.53 -9.72
C VAL A 231 -4.12 -0.98 -9.67
N PRO A 232 -4.08 -1.69 -10.82
CA PRO A 232 -4.08 -3.14 -10.83
C PRO A 232 -2.85 -3.71 -10.12
N MET A 233 -3.06 -4.71 -9.28
CA MET A 233 -2.02 -5.51 -8.65
C MET A 233 -2.15 -6.97 -9.15
N PRO A 234 -1.56 -7.31 -10.32
CA PRO A 234 -1.56 -8.70 -10.79
C PRO A 234 -0.87 -9.63 -9.79
N LEU A 235 -1.24 -10.90 -9.77
CA LEU A 235 -0.53 -11.94 -9.05
C LEU A 235 0.95 -11.97 -9.47
N LEU A 236 1.83 -12.28 -8.52
CA LEU A 236 3.29 -12.30 -8.68
C LEU A 236 3.93 -10.94 -8.99
N SER A 237 3.23 -9.82 -8.83
CA SER A 237 3.76 -8.48 -9.14
C SER A 237 4.38 -7.80 -7.92
N LEU A 238 5.41 -6.98 -8.17
CA LEU A 238 5.96 -6.03 -7.20
C LEU A 238 5.39 -4.64 -7.48
N VAL A 239 4.79 -4.01 -6.47
CA VAL A 239 4.25 -2.66 -6.55
C VAL A 239 5.11 -1.73 -5.72
N ILE A 240 5.57 -0.64 -6.32
CA ILE A 240 6.38 0.40 -5.67
C ILE A 240 5.52 1.66 -5.61
N VAL A 241 5.34 2.21 -4.41
CA VAL A 241 4.64 3.48 -4.16
C VAL A 241 5.63 4.47 -3.56
N GLU A 242 5.77 5.62 -4.22
CA GLU A 242 6.70 6.70 -3.88
C GLU A 242 6.12 8.06 -4.33
N GLY A 243 6.84 9.15 -4.06
CA GLY A 243 6.51 10.50 -4.52
C GLY A 243 5.09 10.95 -4.17
N ALA A 244 4.39 11.51 -5.16
CA ALA A 244 3.02 12.01 -4.98
C ALA A 244 2.08 10.91 -4.45
N ALA A 245 2.12 9.70 -5.01
CA ALA A 245 1.28 8.60 -4.54
C ALA A 245 1.54 8.20 -3.08
N ARG A 246 2.78 8.32 -2.58
CA ARG A 246 3.14 8.06 -1.18
C ARG A 246 2.64 9.13 -0.21
N HIS A 247 2.76 10.39 -0.62
CA HIS A 247 2.65 11.55 0.29
C HIS A 247 1.34 12.33 0.17
N CYS A 248 0.69 12.28 -0.99
CA CYS A 248 -0.49 13.09 -1.31
C CYS A 248 -1.76 12.23 -1.51
N TRP A 249 -1.60 10.92 -1.67
CA TRP A 249 -2.71 9.98 -1.87
C TRP A 249 -2.80 8.96 -0.74
N LYS A 250 -4.00 8.82 -0.16
CA LYS A 250 -4.34 7.73 0.74
C LYS A 250 -4.54 6.47 -0.09
N HIS A 251 -3.81 5.42 0.24
CA HIS A 251 -3.93 4.13 -0.42
C HIS A 251 -4.81 3.17 0.40
N GLY A 252 -5.52 2.28 -0.28
CA GLY A 252 -6.42 1.30 0.32
C GLY A 252 -6.69 0.12 -0.61
N ILE A 253 -7.39 -0.89 -0.11
CA ILE A 253 -7.91 -2.00 -0.92
C ILE A 253 -9.36 -2.17 -0.55
N SER A 254 -10.25 -2.05 -1.53
CA SER A 254 -11.68 -2.20 -1.32
C SER A 254 -12.04 -3.66 -1.03
N ARG A 255 -13.16 -3.89 -0.35
CA ARG A 255 -13.66 -5.26 -0.11
C ARG A 255 -13.97 -6.00 -1.42
N GLY A 256 -14.46 -5.29 -2.43
CA GLY A 256 -14.79 -5.86 -3.74
C GLY A 256 -13.55 -6.31 -4.54
N ASP A 257 -12.39 -5.75 -4.23
CA ASP A 257 -11.10 -6.10 -4.85
C ASP A 257 -10.41 -7.31 -4.20
N ILE A 258 -11.03 -7.90 -3.18
CA ILE A 258 -10.62 -9.17 -2.57
C ILE A 258 -11.64 -10.24 -2.97
N THR A 259 -11.37 -10.93 -4.07
CA THR A 259 -12.25 -11.98 -4.62
C THR A 259 -11.97 -13.36 -4.02
N GLY A 260 -10.81 -13.55 -3.39
CA GLY A 260 -10.41 -14.80 -2.74
C GLY A 260 -9.40 -14.58 -1.62
N ARG A 261 -8.53 -15.57 -1.41
CA ARG A 261 -7.33 -15.37 -0.57
C ARG A 261 -6.29 -14.57 -1.35
N ARG A 262 -5.70 -13.60 -0.69
CA ARG A 262 -4.62 -12.77 -1.21
C ARG A 262 -3.56 -12.58 -0.13
N LEU A 263 -2.30 -12.66 -0.52
CA LEU A 263 -1.18 -12.40 0.38
C LEU A 263 -0.37 -11.21 -0.16
N ALA A 264 -0.07 -10.26 0.72
CA ALA A 264 0.81 -9.14 0.41
C ALA A 264 2.02 -9.18 1.35
N MET A 265 3.21 -8.99 0.80
CA MET A 265 4.43 -8.76 1.57
C MET A 265 4.86 -7.31 1.36
N THR A 266 4.67 -6.46 2.36
CA THR A 266 5.03 -5.03 2.28
C THR A 266 6.34 -4.77 3.01
N PHE A 267 7.33 -4.25 2.29
CA PHE A 267 8.62 -3.83 2.78
C PHE A 267 8.68 -2.32 2.92
N ARG A 268 9.34 -1.84 3.99
CA ARG A 268 9.51 -0.41 4.26
C ARG A 268 10.95 -0.07 4.62
N GLU A 269 11.45 1.01 4.04
CA GLU A 269 12.73 1.63 4.41
C GLU A 269 12.54 2.71 5.47
N LEU A 270 13.64 3.12 6.10
CA LEU A 270 13.66 4.20 7.07
C LEU A 270 13.53 5.57 6.41
N SER A 271 12.88 6.49 7.11
CA SER A 271 12.85 7.92 6.75
C SER A 271 14.21 8.59 6.96
N ASP A 272 14.38 9.77 6.37
CA ASP A 272 15.62 10.55 6.47
C ASP A 272 16.03 10.88 7.92
N GLU A 273 15.09 10.91 8.87
CA GLU A 273 15.39 11.11 10.30
C GLU A 273 16.31 10.01 10.86
N PHE A 274 16.28 8.81 10.28
CA PHE A 274 17.03 7.63 10.71
C PHE A 274 18.14 7.22 9.74
N ARG A 275 18.27 7.88 8.60
CA ARG A 275 19.34 7.63 7.62
C ARG A 275 20.58 8.47 7.96
N SER A 276 21.63 8.31 7.15
CA SER A 276 22.88 9.04 7.37
C SER A 276 22.69 10.56 7.35
N GLY A 277 23.22 11.25 8.36
CA GLY A 277 22.99 12.68 8.61
C GLY A 277 21.67 13.00 9.33
N GLY A 278 20.84 12.00 9.61
CA GLY A 278 19.58 12.13 10.35
C GLY A 278 19.78 12.22 11.86
N GLN A 279 18.81 12.78 12.58
CA GLN A 279 18.88 12.95 14.04
C GLN A 279 18.90 11.62 14.82
N LYS A 280 18.48 10.53 14.18
CA LYS A 280 18.39 9.17 14.74
C LYS A 280 19.18 8.15 13.92
N GLU A 281 20.24 8.60 13.24
CA GLU A 281 21.14 7.76 12.45
C GLU A 281 21.60 6.51 13.21
N ASP A 282 22.10 6.66 14.44
CA ASP A 282 22.55 5.52 15.27
C ASP A 282 21.46 4.46 15.50
N GLU A 283 20.19 4.88 15.71
CA GLU A 283 19.06 3.95 15.86
C GLU A 283 18.74 3.27 14.52
N GLY A 284 18.85 4.01 13.41
CA GLY A 284 18.60 3.50 12.06
C GLY A 284 19.66 2.52 11.59
N GLU A 285 20.95 2.79 11.84
CA GLU A 285 22.05 1.88 11.53
C GLU A 285 21.91 0.56 12.27
N GLN A 286 21.54 0.59 13.56
CA GLN A 286 21.28 -0.61 14.35
C GLN A 286 20.11 -1.42 13.77
N LEU A 287 19.03 -0.75 13.35
CA LEU A 287 17.89 -1.39 12.70
C LEU A 287 18.26 -2.05 11.39
N LEU A 288 18.99 -1.34 10.51
CA LEU A 288 19.42 -1.87 9.21
C LEU A 288 20.36 -3.06 9.39
N LYS A 289 21.34 -2.95 10.28
CA LYS A 289 22.27 -4.04 10.58
C LYS A 289 21.54 -5.30 11.04
N LEU A 290 20.50 -5.14 11.86
CA LEU A 290 19.70 -6.25 12.35
C LEU A 290 18.73 -6.78 11.29
N ALA A 291 18.05 -5.91 10.55
CA ALA A 291 17.12 -6.26 9.49
C ALA A 291 17.79 -7.16 8.45
N LEU A 292 19.00 -6.80 8.04
CA LEU A 292 19.75 -7.45 6.96
C LEU A 292 20.55 -8.69 7.42
N THR A 293 20.39 -9.17 8.67
CA THR A 293 20.84 -10.53 9.04
C THR A 293 19.96 -11.59 8.40
N PHE A 294 18.69 -11.26 8.12
CA PHE A 294 17.66 -12.19 7.67
C PHE A 294 17.42 -13.38 8.62
N GLU A 295 17.65 -13.20 9.92
CA GLU A 295 17.44 -14.20 10.99
C GLU A 295 16.15 -13.93 11.81
N GLY A 296 15.24 -13.16 11.22
CA GLY A 296 14.03 -12.66 11.83
C GLY A 296 12.99 -13.72 12.14
N ILE A 297 12.31 -13.53 13.29
CA ILE A 297 11.07 -14.22 13.64
C ILE A 297 9.93 -13.22 13.74
N ALA A 298 8.69 -13.68 13.50
CA ALA A 298 7.54 -12.80 13.52
C ALA A 298 7.33 -12.21 14.93
N VAL A 299 7.12 -10.89 14.98
CA VAL A 299 6.91 -10.14 16.20
C VAL A 299 5.42 -10.11 16.52
N GLY A 300 5.04 -10.51 17.74
CA GLY A 300 3.66 -10.41 18.22
C GLY A 300 2.85 -11.71 18.24
N GLY A 301 3.49 -12.84 17.95
CA GLY A 301 3.01 -14.17 18.36
C GLY A 301 3.44 -14.45 19.80
N SER A 302 2.52 -14.32 20.75
CA SER A 302 2.58 -14.91 22.09
C SER A 302 1.16 -15.18 22.54
#